data_AF-A0AAV4LMJ0-F1
#
_entry.id   AF-A0AAV4LMJ0-F1
#
_cell.length_a   1.000
_cell.length_b   1.000
_cell.length_c   1.000
_cell.angle_alpha   90.00
_cell.angle_beta   90.00
_cell.angle_gamma   90.00
#
_symmetry.space_group_name_H-M   'P 1'
#
loop_
_entity.id
_entity.type
_entity.pdbx_description
1 polymer ?
#
loop_
_entity_poly.entity_id
_entity_poly.type
_entity_poly.pdbx_seq_one_letter_code
_entity_poly.pdbx_strand_id
1 'polypeptide(L)'
;MLHAANAVAMRKDFALASASQAEPFRGYEMDPKEYATGKYELQSVVTHQGRTADGGHYICWTKDARERDQSPTEGPDASGKGCAEGDTWLMFDDDSVTEYRWGSFDLCGGRSDYHIAVLLLYKARCVRVEPESAAPDAEGVGP
;
A
#
# COMPACT_ATOMS: atom_id res chain seq x y z
N MET A 1 -9.90 18.17 11.02
CA MET A 1 -11.26 17.91 10.49
C MET A 1 -11.13 17.59 9.00
N LEU A 2 -11.37 16.34 8.62
CA LEU A 2 -11.43 15.94 7.22
C LEU A 2 -12.84 16.28 6.71
N HIS A 3 -12.97 17.23 5.80
CA HIS A 3 -14.27 17.67 5.27
C HIS A 3 -14.90 16.58 4.38
N ALA A 4 -16.22 16.44 4.50
CA ALA A 4 -17.08 15.34 4.04
C ALA A 4 -17.24 15.16 2.51
N ALA A 5 -16.28 15.59 1.68
CA ALA A 5 -16.50 15.71 0.23
C ALA A 5 -16.03 14.52 -0.63
N ASN A 6 -15.29 13.54 -0.12
CA ASN A 6 -14.58 12.57 -0.99
C ASN A 6 -15.04 11.10 -0.92
N ALA A 7 -16.22 10.79 -0.39
CA ALA A 7 -16.69 9.40 -0.31
C ALA A 7 -17.85 9.13 -1.28
N VAL A 8 -17.54 8.93 -2.57
CA VAL A 8 -18.45 8.22 -3.48
C VAL A 8 -18.22 6.72 -3.31
N ALA A 9 -19.28 6.05 -2.87
CA ALA A 9 -19.32 4.65 -2.48
C ALA A 9 -19.33 3.68 -3.66
N MET A 10 -18.76 2.49 -3.46
CA MET A 10 -19.22 1.26 -4.11
C MET A 10 -19.68 0.26 -3.05
N ARG A 11 -20.81 0.57 -2.39
CA ARG A 11 -21.67 -0.48 -1.83
C ARG A 11 -22.71 -0.84 -2.88
N LYS A 12 -22.99 -2.13 -3.07
CA LYS A 12 -23.96 -2.65 -4.04
C LYS A 12 -25.43 -2.31 -3.71
N ASP A 13 -25.68 -1.65 -2.58
CA ASP A 13 -27.02 -1.50 -2.01
C ASP A 13 -27.31 0.01 -1.82
N PHE A 14 -27.53 0.72 -2.93
CA PHE A 14 -27.89 2.13 -2.92
C PHE A 14 -29.37 2.29 -2.59
N ALA A 15 -29.69 2.27 -1.29
CA ALA A 15 -30.96 2.77 -0.76
C ALA A 15 -30.66 4.03 0.07
N LEU A 16 -30.84 5.20 -0.55
CA LEU A 16 -30.61 6.50 0.09
C LEU A 16 -31.80 6.87 0.99
N ALA A 17 -31.97 6.14 2.11
CA ALA A 17 -32.92 6.54 3.14
C ALA A 17 -32.30 7.66 4.00
N SER A 18 -33.09 8.69 4.33
CA SER A 18 -32.64 9.83 5.13
C SER A 18 -32.24 9.37 6.54
N ALA A 19 -30.93 9.24 6.80
CA ALA A 19 -30.42 8.82 8.09
C ALA A 19 -30.49 9.98 9.10
N SER A 20 -31.41 9.89 10.07
CA SER A 20 -31.57 10.86 11.16
C SER A 20 -30.68 10.60 12.39
N GLN A 21 -29.75 9.65 12.32
CA GLN A 21 -28.68 9.47 13.32
C GLN A 21 -27.42 8.99 12.59
N ALA A 22 -26.58 9.94 12.16
CA ALA A 22 -25.29 9.61 11.60
C ALA A 22 -24.29 9.44 12.75
N GLU A 23 -23.97 8.19 13.09
CA GLU A 23 -22.76 7.88 13.85
C GLU A 23 -21.57 8.62 13.22
N PRO A 24 -20.64 9.18 14.01
CA PRO A 24 -19.47 9.84 13.45
C PRO A 24 -18.73 8.84 12.56
N PHE A 25 -18.47 9.21 11.30
CA PHE A 25 -17.77 8.36 10.35
C PHE A 25 -16.40 7.97 10.91
N ARG A 26 -16.24 6.71 11.34
CA ARG A 26 -15.00 6.17 11.92
C ARG A 26 -13.97 5.72 10.89
N GLY A 27 -14.22 5.94 9.61
CA GLY A 27 -13.39 5.42 8.51
C GLY A 27 -13.97 4.14 7.91
N TYR A 28 -13.22 3.55 6.96
CA TYR A 28 -13.60 2.31 6.30
C TYR A 28 -12.85 1.14 6.97
N GLU A 29 -13.57 0.34 7.74
CA GLU A 29 -13.02 -0.85 8.41
C GLU A 29 -12.84 -1.98 7.38
N MET A 30 -11.60 -2.49 7.28
CA MET A 30 -11.23 -3.58 6.37
C MET A 30 -11.32 -4.93 7.09
N ASP A 31 -10.84 -4.96 8.33
CA ASP A 31 -10.87 -6.07 9.28
C ASP A 31 -11.16 -5.50 10.68
N PRO A 32 -11.61 -6.29 11.67
CA PRO A 32 -11.92 -5.79 13.00
C PRO A 32 -10.77 -4.97 13.61
N LYS A 33 -11.03 -3.68 13.88
CA LYS A 33 -10.06 -2.67 14.37
C LYS A 33 -8.98 -2.23 13.37
N GLU A 34 -9.03 -2.66 12.11
CA GLU A 34 -8.15 -2.21 11.04
C GLU A 34 -8.90 -1.32 10.06
N TYR A 35 -8.41 -0.09 9.93
CA TYR A 35 -9.05 0.94 9.11
C TYR A 35 -8.20 1.27 7.89
N ALA A 36 -8.85 1.39 6.74
CA ALA A 36 -8.21 1.81 5.51
C ALA A 36 -7.75 3.27 5.62
N THR A 37 -6.51 3.52 5.23
CA THR A 37 -5.95 4.89 5.20
C THR A 37 -6.07 5.56 3.83
N GLY A 38 -6.48 4.81 2.81
CA GLY A 38 -6.40 5.22 1.41
C GLY A 38 -4.99 5.21 0.82
N LYS A 39 -3.96 4.88 1.61
CA LYS A 39 -2.59 4.69 1.12
C LYS A 39 -2.38 3.25 0.69
N TYR A 40 -1.64 3.08 -0.39
CA TYR A 40 -1.31 1.78 -0.96
C TYR A 40 0.19 1.69 -1.18
N GLU A 41 0.70 0.47 -1.06
CA GLU A 41 2.09 0.16 -1.30
C GLU A 41 2.19 -0.85 -2.45
N LEU A 42 2.96 -0.49 -3.48
CA LEU A 42 3.26 -1.39 -4.58
C LEU A 42 4.02 -2.61 -4.05
N GLN A 43 3.56 -3.81 -4.38
CA GLN A 43 4.16 -5.08 -3.98
C GLN A 43 4.86 -5.76 -5.15
N SER A 44 4.17 -5.84 -6.29
CA SER A 44 4.71 -6.45 -7.50
C SER A 44 4.17 -5.80 -8.77
N VAL A 45 4.90 -6.00 -9.86
CA VAL A 45 4.58 -5.50 -11.20
C VAL A 45 4.78 -6.63 -12.19
N VAL A 46 3.79 -6.86 -13.06
CA VAL A 46 4.01 -7.68 -14.26
C VAL A 46 4.21 -6.74 -15.43
N THR A 47 5.32 -6.92 -16.12
CA THR A 47 5.65 -6.17 -17.34
C THR A 47 5.53 -7.06 -18.56
N HIS A 48 5.16 -6.45 -19.69
CA HIS A 48 5.30 -7.04 -21.02
C HIS A 48 6.42 -6.34 -21.76
N GLN A 49 7.28 -7.12 -22.40
CA GLN A 49 8.34 -6.65 -23.29
C GLN A 49 8.04 -7.16 -24.71
N GLY A 50 7.58 -6.25 -25.58
CA GLY A 50 7.28 -6.58 -26.97
C GLY A 50 6.45 -5.50 -27.64
N ARG A 51 6.43 -5.48 -28.97
CA ARG A 51 5.68 -4.49 -29.76
C ARG A 51 4.22 -4.87 -29.99
N THR A 52 3.87 -6.12 -29.75
CA THR A 52 2.56 -6.70 -30.07
C THR A 52 2.00 -7.42 -28.85
N ALA A 53 0.67 -7.49 -28.73
CA ALA A 53 0.06 -8.25 -27.64
C ALA A 53 0.24 -9.77 -27.81
N ASP A 54 0.22 -10.25 -29.06
CA ASP A 54 0.32 -11.68 -29.41
C ASP A 54 1.77 -12.19 -29.42
N GLY A 55 2.75 -11.29 -29.28
CA GLY A 55 4.18 -11.61 -29.31
C GLY A 55 4.97 -10.70 -28.38
N GLY A 56 5.65 -11.30 -27.41
CA GLY A 56 6.46 -10.60 -26.42
C GLY A 56 6.79 -11.52 -25.25
N HIS A 57 7.33 -10.94 -24.19
CA HIS A 57 7.78 -11.67 -23.01
C HIS A 57 7.23 -11.05 -21.72
N TYR A 58 6.77 -11.88 -20.79
CA TYR A 58 6.25 -11.41 -19.51
C TYR A 58 7.27 -11.62 -18.42
N ILE A 59 7.56 -10.54 -17.69
CA ILE A 59 8.52 -10.53 -16.59
C ILE A 59 7.82 -10.01 -15.35
N CYS A 60 8.02 -10.71 -14.23
CA CYS A 60 7.46 -10.34 -12.95
C CYS A 60 8.53 -9.65 -12.09
N TRP A 61 8.18 -8.53 -11.49
CA TRP A 61 9.00 -7.78 -10.55
C TRP A 61 8.31 -7.79 -9.20
N THR A 62 9.02 -8.11 -8.12
CA THR A 62 8.44 -8.07 -6.77
C THR A 62 9.42 -7.47 -5.79
N LYS A 63 8.91 -6.77 -4.78
CA LYS A 63 9.71 -6.39 -3.61
C LYS A 63 10.27 -7.64 -2.95
N ASP A 64 11.51 -7.56 -2.49
CA ASP A 64 12.08 -8.60 -1.67
C ASP A 64 11.40 -8.62 -0.28
N ALA A 65 10.78 -9.75 0.05
CA ALA A 65 10.14 -9.93 1.34
C ALA A 65 11.16 -10.11 2.48
N ARG A 66 12.39 -10.58 2.16
CA ARG A 66 13.45 -10.87 3.15
C ARG A 66 13.90 -9.62 3.89
N GLU A 67 13.79 -8.45 3.27
CA GLU A 67 14.14 -7.16 3.88
C GLU A 67 13.04 -6.64 4.82
N ARG A 68 11.80 -7.13 4.69
CA ARG A 68 10.67 -6.67 5.51
C ARG A 68 10.69 -7.27 6.92
N ASP A 69 11.26 -8.46 7.06
CA ASP A 69 11.38 -9.19 8.32
C ASP A 69 12.64 -8.79 9.12
N GLN A 70 13.52 -7.98 8.52
CA GLN A 70 14.66 -7.39 9.21
C GLN A 70 14.21 -6.07 9.84
N SER A 71 14.16 -6.03 11.18
CA SER A 71 13.88 -4.82 11.95
C SER A 71 14.82 -3.68 11.52
N PRO A 72 14.33 -2.42 11.39
CA PRO A 72 15.19 -1.30 11.07
C PRO A 72 16.27 -1.21 12.15
N THR A 73 17.52 -1.38 11.77
CA THR A 73 18.63 -1.10 12.68
C THR A 73 18.67 0.42 12.79
N GLU A 74 18.22 0.98 13.92
CA GLU A 74 18.27 2.42 14.17
C GLU A 74 19.73 2.88 14.26
N GLY A 75 20.34 3.15 13.10
CA GLY A 75 21.63 3.80 12.93
C GLY A 75 21.46 5.31 12.76
N PRO A 76 22.36 6.16 13.32
CA PRO A 76 22.11 7.59 13.46
C PRO A 76 22.49 8.46 12.24
N ASP A 77 22.75 7.90 11.06
CA ASP A 77 23.24 8.65 9.90
C ASP A 77 22.26 8.69 8.70
N ALA A 78 21.00 9.04 8.98
CA ALA A 78 20.01 9.39 7.95
C ALA A 78 20.26 10.79 7.31
N SER A 79 21.49 11.07 6.88
CA SER A 79 21.83 12.30 6.16
C SER A 79 22.92 12.10 5.11
N GLY A 80 22.53 11.60 3.94
CA GLY A 80 23.40 11.65 2.78
C GLY A 80 22.93 10.81 1.60
N LYS A 81 21.97 11.31 0.81
CA LYS A 81 21.63 10.85 -0.56
C LYS A 81 21.79 9.32 -0.79
N GLY A 82 21.32 8.54 0.18
CA GLY A 82 21.42 7.10 0.26
C GLY A 82 19.99 6.60 0.25
N CYS A 83 19.66 5.94 -0.84
CA CYS A 83 18.44 5.18 -1.04
C CYS A 83 18.08 4.38 0.22
N ALA A 84 16.82 4.40 0.66
CA ALA A 84 16.40 3.71 1.89
C ALA A 84 16.81 2.22 1.89
N GLU A 85 17.29 1.71 3.04
CA GLU A 85 17.38 0.27 3.31
C GLU A 85 15.96 -0.31 3.17
N GLY A 86 15.77 -1.41 2.41
CA GLY A 86 14.44 -1.97 2.13
C GLY A 86 13.90 -1.77 0.69
N ASP A 87 14.74 -1.35 -0.26
CA ASP A 87 14.38 -1.05 -1.65
C ASP A 87 14.94 -2.07 -2.64
N THR A 88 15.14 -3.32 -2.22
CA THR A 88 15.56 -4.41 -3.10
C THR A 88 14.36 -5.06 -3.78
N TRP A 89 14.50 -5.31 -5.08
CA TRP A 89 13.49 -5.89 -5.95
C TRP A 89 14.05 -7.10 -6.69
N LEU A 90 13.21 -8.09 -6.91
CA LEU A 90 13.54 -9.31 -7.63
C LEU A 90 12.81 -9.30 -8.97
N MET A 91 13.58 -9.51 -10.04
CA MET A 91 13.09 -9.73 -11.40
C MET A 91 13.08 -11.23 -11.66
N PHE A 92 11.89 -11.76 -11.92
CA PHE A 92 11.62 -13.15 -12.29
C PHE A 92 11.37 -13.19 -13.80
N ASP A 93 12.39 -13.66 -14.52
CA ASP A 93 12.43 -13.83 -15.96
C ASP A 93 12.53 -15.34 -16.26
N ASP A 94 11.36 -15.99 -16.38
CA ASP A 94 11.21 -17.44 -16.43
C ASP A 94 12.00 -18.17 -15.31
N ASP A 95 13.05 -18.90 -15.67
CA ASP A 95 13.90 -19.64 -14.73
C ASP A 95 15.01 -18.78 -14.10
N SER A 96 15.16 -17.53 -14.56
CA SER A 96 16.21 -16.61 -14.11
C SER A 96 15.66 -15.63 -13.08
N VAL A 97 16.31 -15.55 -11.92
CA VAL A 97 15.97 -14.57 -10.88
C VAL A 97 17.15 -13.63 -10.67
N THR A 98 16.91 -12.33 -10.85
CA THR A 98 17.94 -11.30 -10.71
C THR A 98 17.50 -10.24 -9.72
N GLU A 99 18.44 -9.76 -8.91
CA GLU A 99 18.20 -8.74 -7.91
C GLU A 99 18.50 -7.33 -8.47
N TYR A 100 17.63 -6.38 -8.16
CA TYR A 100 17.69 -5.00 -8.61
C TYR A 100 17.39 -4.05 -7.46
N ARG A 101 17.90 -2.83 -7.56
CA ARG A 101 17.54 -1.75 -6.65
C ARG A 101 16.37 -0.94 -7.20
N TRP A 102 15.46 -0.48 -6.35
CA TRP A 102 14.40 0.44 -6.74
C TRP A 102 14.96 1.66 -7.49
N GLY A 103 14.32 2.03 -8.61
CA GLY A 103 14.75 3.12 -9.47
C GLY A 103 15.90 2.81 -10.42
N SER A 104 16.54 1.63 -10.32
CA SER A 104 17.56 1.18 -11.30
C SER A 104 16.97 0.65 -12.61
N PHE A 105 15.67 0.32 -12.60
CA PHE A 105 14.92 -0.18 -13.74
C PHE A 105 13.74 0.74 -14.04
N ASP A 106 13.39 0.85 -15.32
CA ASP A 106 12.27 1.68 -15.80
C ASP A 106 11.08 0.80 -16.18
N LEU A 107 9.94 1.05 -15.52
CA LEU A 107 8.66 0.37 -15.75
C LEU A 107 7.63 1.27 -16.44
N CYS A 108 7.97 2.53 -16.74
CA CYS A 108 7.02 3.56 -17.18
C CYS A 108 6.57 3.37 -18.63
N GLY A 109 7.20 2.46 -19.38
CA GLY A 109 6.94 2.27 -20.80
C GLY A 109 7.26 3.52 -21.63
N GLY A 110 6.81 3.54 -22.89
CA GLY A 110 6.93 4.71 -23.77
C GLY A 110 8.16 4.71 -24.70
N ARG A 111 8.98 3.66 -24.67
CA ARG A 111 10.02 3.37 -25.68
C ARG A 111 9.73 2.02 -26.33
N SER A 112 9.90 1.94 -27.66
CA SER A 112 9.38 0.85 -28.51
C SER A 112 9.74 -0.58 -28.07
N ASP A 113 10.82 -0.78 -27.32
CA ASP A 113 11.34 -2.11 -26.97
C ASP A 113 11.62 -2.26 -25.46
N TYR A 114 11.07 -1.38 -24.62
CA TYR A 114 11.25 -1.40 -23.17
C TYR A 114 10.04 -2.04 -22.45
N HIS A 115 10.25 -2.46 -21.21
CA HIS A 115 9.20 -2.99 -20.35
C HIS A 115 8.03 -2.01 -20.21
N ILE A 116 6.82 -2.52 -20.39
CA ILE A 116 5.58 -1.79 -20.15
C ILE A 116 4.86 -2.49 -19.00
N ALA A 117 4.56 -1.76 -17.92
CA ALA A 117 3.74 -2.30 -16.85
C ALA A 117 2.33 -2.65 -17.36
N VAL A 118 1.96 -3.92 -17.20
CA VAL A 118 0.63 -4.45 -17.58
C VAL A 118 -0.24 -4.66 -16.36
N LEU A 119 0.35 -5.14 -15.26
CA LEU A 119 -0.35 -5.38 -14.00
C LEU A 119 0.44 -4.78 -12.84
N LEU A 120 -0.22 -4.02 -11.97
CA LEU A 120 0.35 -3.52 -10.74
C LEU A 120 -0.41 -4.12 -9.55
N LEU A 121 0.29 -4.83 -8.67
CA LEU A 121 -0.27 -5.36 -7.44
C LEU A 121 0.06 -4.41 -6.28
N TYR A 122 -0.98 -3.85 -5.67
CA TYR A 122 -0.88 -2.97 -4.52
C TYR A 122 -1.47 -3.62 -3.27
N LYS A 123 -0.83 -3.39 -2.13
CA LYS A 123 -1.35 -3.72 -0.80
C LYS A 123 -1.84 -2.46 -0.11
N ALA A 124 -3.06 -2.49 0.43
CA ALA A 124 -3.57 -1.40 1.25
C ALA A 124 -2.76 -1.27 2.55
N ARG A 125 -2.43 -0.04 2.95
CA ARG A 125 -1.86 0.25 4.26
C ARG A 125 -3.02 0.56 5.22
N CYS A 126 -3.28 -0.36 6.14
CA CYS A 126 -4.27 -0.20 7.19
C CYS A 126 -3.61 0.36 8.46
N VAL A 127 -4.41 1.03 9.30
CA VAL A 127 -4.00 1.42 10.66
C VAL A 127 -4.89 0.68 11.64
N ARG A 128 -4.24 0.07 12.62
CA ARG A 128 -4.93 -0.56 13.74
C ARG A 128 -5.20 0.48 14.81
N VAL A 129 -6.45 0.56 15.26
CA VAL A 129 -6.86 1.48 16.33
C VAL A 129 -7.12 0.68 17.59
N GLU A 130 -6.36 0.96 18.63
CA GLU A 130 -6.62 0.46 19.98
C GLU A 130 -7.91 1.13 20.51
N PRO A 131 -8.79 0.39 21.22
CA PRO A 131 -9.95 1.01 21.84
C PRO A 131 -9.48 2.07 22.83
N GLU A 132 -10.01 3.29 22.72
CA GLU A 132 -9.75 4.36 23.66
C GLU A 132 -10.05 3.86 25.07
N SER A 133 -9.02 3.81 25.93
CA SER A 133 -9.20 3.38 27.31
C SER A 133 -10.20 4.33 27.95
N ALA A 134 -11.35 3.82 28.39
CA ALA A 134 -12.31 4.59 29.16
C ALA A 134 -11.55 5.29 30.28
N ALA A 135 -11.54 6.63 30.26
CA ALA A 135 -10.95 7.42 31.32
C ALA A 135 -11.52 6.91 32.66
N PRO A 136 -10.71 6.74 33.71
CA PRO A 136 -11.25 6.37 35.01
C PRO A 136 -12.22 7.49 35.43
N ASP A 137 -13.49 7.12 35.58
CA ASP A 137 -14.53 8.01 36.07
C ASP A 137 -14.07 8.66 37.37
N ALA A 138 -14.08 10.00 37.38
CA ALA A 138 -13.78 10.80 38.55
C ALA A 138 -14.91 10.64 39.58
N GLU A 139 -14.81 9.62 40.43
CA GLU A 139 -15.74 9.39 41.55
C GLU A 139 -14.94 9.13 42.83
N GLY A 140 -14.86 10.14 43.69
CA GLY A 140 -14.18 10.04 44.97
C GLY A 140 -14.05 11.35 45.77
N VAL A 141 -14.98 12.29 45.64
CA VAL A 141 -15.16 13.33 46.68
C VAL A 141 -15.98 12.70 47.79
N GLY A 142 -15.29 12.20 48.81
CA GLY A 142 -15.86 11.85 50.12
C GLY A 142 -15.79 13.04 51.09
N PRO A 143 -16.67 13.08 52.11
CA PRO A 143 -17.10 14.28 52.83
C PRO A 143 -16.04 14.92 53.74
#